data_AF-A0A920MQK1-F1
#
_entry.id   AF-A0A920MQK1-F1
#
_cell.length_a   1.000
_cell.length_b   1.000
_cell.length_c   1.000
_cell.angle_alpha   90.00
_cell.angle_beta   90.00
_cell.angle_gamma   90.00
#
_symmetry.space_group_name_H-M   'P 1'
#
loop_
_entity.id
_entity.type
_entity.pdbx_description
1 polymer ?
#
loop_
_entity_poly.entity_id
_entity_poly.type
_entity_poly.pdbx_seq_one_letter_code
_entity_poly.pdbx_strand_id
1 'polypeptide(L)' 'MTICALQAAMEGFEVKTVEEVLKDGHIFVTTTGNKDVITKDHMYGMRDQAIVCKLGILIMRFK' A
#
# COMPACT_ATOMS: atom_id res chain seq x y z
N MET A 1 2.65 -5.39 13.48
CA MET A 1 3.17 -4.81 12.23
C MET A 1 4.68 -4.53 12.28
N THR A 2 5.28 -4.39 13.47
CA THR A 2 6.71 -4.10 13.67
C THR A 2 7.67 -5.23 13.28
N ILE A 3 7.33 -6.51 13.52
CA ILE A 3 8.24 -7.61 13.15
C ILE A 3 8.35 -7.77 11.63
N CYS A 4 7.23 -7.70 10.90
CA CYS A 4 7.22 -7.79 9.44
C CYS A 4 7.97 -6.61 8.79
N ALA A 5 7.86 -5.41 9.35
CA ALA A 5 8.61 -4.25 8.88
C ALA A 5 10.12 -4.46 9.07
N LEU A 6 10.56 -4.90 10.24
CA LEU A 6 11.97 -5.19 10.48
C LEU A 6 12.49 -6.34 9.59
N GLN A 7 11.69 -7.38 9.39
CA GLN A 7 12.02 -8.49 8.48
C GLN A 7 12.21 -8.02 7.04
N ALA A 8 11.30 -7.19 6.52
CA ALA A 8 11.43 -6.61 5.19
C ALA A 8 12.71 -5.77 5.06
N ALA A 9 13.03 -4.95 6.07
CA ALA A 9 14.27 -4.17 6.09
C ALA A 9 15.53 -5.06 6.12
N MET A 10 15.50 -6.19 6.85
CA MET A 10 16.60 -7.16 6.90
C MET A 10 16.80 -7.90 5.57
N GLU A 11 15.73 -8.11 4.80
CA GLU A 11 15.77 -8.67 3.45
C GLU A 11 16.19 -7.63 2.38
N GLY A 12 16.44 -6.38 2.80
CA GLY A 12 16.89 -5.30 1.92
C GLY A 12 15.75 -4.51 1.25
N PHE A 13 14.51 -4.73 1.66
CA PHE A 13 13.38 -3.93 1.19
C PHE A 13 13.29 -2.60 1.95
N GLU A 14 12.98 -1.53 1.23
CA GLU A 14 12.75 -0.23 1.83
C GLU A 14 11.37 -0.17 2.49
N VAL A 15 11.35 0.10 3.79
CA VAL A 15 10.12 0.24 4.56
C VAL A 15 9.78 1.72 4.66
N LYS A 16 8.80 2.15 3.86
CA LYS A 16 8.29 3.53 3.83
C LYS A 16 6.81 3.59 4.16
N THR A 17 6.37 4.78 4.52
CA THR A 17 4.94 5.09 4.62
C THR A 17 4.34 5.17 3.21
N VAL A 18 3.03 4.92 3.09
CA VAL A 18 2.36 4.91 1.78
C VAL A 18 2.41 6.31 1.18
N GLU A 19 2.21 7.33 2.00
CA GLU A 19 2.14 8.75 1.67
C GLU A 19 3.42 9.25 0.98
N GLU A 20 4.58 8.73 1.38
CA GLU A 20 5.88 9.05 0.78
C GLU A 20 6.05 8.47 -0.62
N VAL A 21 5.41 7.34 -0.92
CA VAL A 21 5.59 6.60 -2.18
C VAL A 21 4.44 6.77 -3.17
N LEU A 22 3.40 7.53 -2.83
CA LEU A 22 2.22 7.71 -3.69
C LEU A 22 2.57 8.24 -5.10
N LYS A 23 3.50 9.19 -5.18
CA LYS A 23 3.84 9.88 -6.43
C LYS A 23 4.76 9.07 -7.36
N ASP A 24 5.60 8.23 -6.77
CA ASP A 24 6.63 7.47 -7.50
C ASP A 24 6.19 6.02 -7.76
N GLY A 25 5.27 5.50 -6.95
CA GLY A 25 4.76 4.14 -7.05
C GLY A 25 3.89 3.94 -8.30
N HIS A 26 4.16 2.85 -9.02
CA HIS A 26 3.37 2.45 -10.19
C HIS A 26 2.39 1.32 -9.86
N ILE A 27 2.77 0.43 -8.93
CA ILE A 27 1.98 -0.73 -8.54
C ILE A 27 1.89 -0.75 -7.02
N PHE A 28 0.66 -0.70 -6.52
CA PHE A 28 0.36 -0.78 -5.10
C PHE A 28 -0.35 -2.10 -4.81
N VAL A 29 0.28 -2.97 -4.03
CA VAL A 29 -0.30 -4.24 -3.63
C VAL A 29 -0.59 -4.22 -2.15
N THR A 30 -1.86 -4.38 -1.78
CA THR A 30 -2.27 -4.51 -0.37
C THR A 30 -2.50 -5.98 -0.04
N THR A 31 -1.67 -6.53 0.85
CA THR A 31 -1.76 -7.93 1.31
C THR A 31 -2.29 -8.03 2.74
N THR A 32 -2.66 -6.91 3.36
CA THR A 32 -3.15 -6.89 4.73
C THR A 32 -4.66 -7.19 4.77
N GLY A 33 -5.11 -7.87 5.83
CA GLY A 33 -6.52 -8.10 6.11
C GLY A 33 -7.26 -6.88 6.69
N ASN A 34 -6.64 -5.70 6.65
CA ASN A 34 -7.19 -4.50 7.28
C ASN A 34 -8.09 -3.70 6.30
N LYS A 35 -8.97 -2.88 6.87
CA LYS A 35 -9.70 -1.85 6.14
C LYS A 35 -8.84 -0.59 6.04
N ASP A 36 -9.15 0.25 5.06
CA ASP A 36 -8.61 1.62 4.95
C ASP A 36 -7.09 1.74 4.80
N VAL A 37 -6.45 0.73 4.19
CA VAL A 37 -5.01 0.72 3.88
C VAL A 37 -4.67 1.71 2.75
N ILE A 38 -5.49 1.72 1.71
CA ILE A 38 -5.46 2.70 0.63
C ILE A 38 -6.82 3.38 0.65
N THR A 39 -6.82 4.66 1.00
CA THR A 39 -8.02 5.51 1.07
C THR A 39 -8.22 6.23 -0.26
N LYS A 40 -9.38 6.91 -0.41
CA LYS A 40 -9.63 7.77 -1.58
C LYS A 40 -8.57 8.87 -1.71
N ASP A 41 -8.17 9.47 -0.60
CA ASP A 41 -7.15 10.53 -0.57
C ASP A 41 -5.79 10.03 -1.08
N HIS A 42 -5.43 8.79 -0.75
CA HIS A 42 -4.22 8.16 -1.27
C HIS A 42 -4.30 7.98 -2.78
N MET A 43 -5.45 7.57 -3.34
CA MET A 43 -5.62 7.42 -4.78
C MET A 43 -5.55 8.74 -5.54
N TYR A 44 -6.00 9.86 -4.95
CA TYR A 44 -5.82 11.18 -5.57
C TYR A 44 -4.35 11.63 -5.61
N GLY A 45 -3.53 11.16 -4.68
CA GLY A 45 -2.09 11.42 -4.66
C GLY A 45 -1.25 10.47 -5.53
N MET A 46 -1.87 9.43 -6.10
CA MET A 46 -1.18 8.46 -6.94
C MET A 46 -0.85 9.00 -8.33
N ARG A 47 0.18 8.43 -8.93
CA ARG A 47 0.55 8.71 -10.32
C ARG A 47 -0.57 8.28 -11.29
N ASP A 48 -0.69 8.99 -12.41
CA ASP A 48 -1.55 8.58 -13.52
C ASP A 48 -1.19 7.17 -13.99
N GLN A 49 -2.21 6.33 -14.22
CA GLN A 49 -2.09 4.90 -14.53
C GLN A 49 -1.46 4.01 -13.42
N ALA A 50 -1.46 4.46 -12.16
CA ALA A 50 -1.11 3.57 -11.05
C ALA A 50 -2.07 2.38 -10.95
N ILE A 51 -1.52 1.18 -10.80
CA ILE A 51 -2.28 -0.07 -10.62
C ILE A 51 -2.38 -0.37 -9.13
N VAL A 52 -3.61 -0.48 -8.63
CA VAL A 52 -3.87 -0.88 -7.24
C VAL A 52 -4.48 -2.28 -7.22
N CYS A 53 -3.82 -3.20 -6.53
CA CYS A 53 -4.27 -4.58 -6.34
C CYS A 53 -4.46 -4.89 -4.84
N LYS A 54 -5.50 -5.67 -4.53
CA LYS A 54 -5.73 -6.18 -3.18
C LYS A 54 -5.75 -7.70 -3.19
N LEU A 55 -4.87 -8.29 -2.40
CA LEU A 55 -4.71 -9.74 -2.27
C LEU A 55 -5.18 -10.18 -0.88
N GLY A 56 -6.48 -10.07 -0.61
CA GLY A 56 -7.07 -10.45 0.68
C GLY A 56 -8.59 -10.66 0.63
N ILE A 57 -9.16 -11.28 1.67
CA ILE A 57 -10.59 -11.64 1.75
C ILE A 57 -11.53 -10.43 1.78
N LEU A 58 -11.02 -9.28 2.25
CA LEU A 58 -11.84 -8.12 2.55
C LEU A 58 -11.85 -7.15 1.36
N ILE A 59 -13.01 -7.00 0.73
CA ILE A 59 -13.25 -6.04 -0.36
C ILE A 59 -12.86 -4.61 0.04
N MET A 60 -12.17 -3.90 -0.86
CA MET A 60 -11.99 -2.44 -0.80
C MET A 60 -13.37 -1.80 -0.92
N ARG A 61 -13.89 -1.24 0.18
CA ARG A 61 -15.13 -0.48 0.16
C ARG A 61 -14.79 0.99 0.00
N PHE A 62 -14.92 1.49 -1.23
CA PHE A 62 -14.98 2.92 -1.49
C PHE A 62 -16.40 3.38 -1.18
N LYS A 63 -16.65 3.78 0.07
CA LYS A 63 -17.90 4.48 0.43
C LYS A 63 -17.79 5.92 -0.02
#